data_AF-A0A353F870-F1
#
_entry.id   AF-A0A353F870-F1
#
_cell.length_a   1.000
_cell.length_b   1.000
_cell.length_c   1.000
_cell.angle_alpha   90.00
_cell.angle_beta   90.00
_cell.angle_gamma   90.00
#
_symmetry.space_group_name_H-M   'P 1'
#
loop_
_entity.id
_entity.type
_entity.pdbx_description
1 polymer ?
#
loop_
_entity_poly.entity_id
_entity_poly.type
_entity_poly.pdbx_seq_one_letter_code
_entity_poly.pdbx_strand_id
1 'polypeptide(L)'
;VRRVSNNWARRATIPPHVFKVIDALPFHAHPMTQFVTGIMALRTESEFQRAYRAGISKSDYWEPIYEDVMNLIARLPRLAAYIYRRTYHNGDHIEPDSKLDWAGNFAHMLGFDNEEFRELLRLYMTIHVDHEGGNVSAHTVHLVGSALSDPYLAFAAGMNGLAGPLHGLANQEVIRWIFAMRDELGGGLPSKEQIANYVKKTLNDGKVVPGFGHAVLRKTDPRYTAQREFALKHMPHDDLFQIVSRIYEVVPEILQSTGKVKNPWPNVDAHSGQLLMHYGLTHYDFYTVLFGVSRALGTLASLLWDRALGFPIERPGSTTTELLKERFAK
;
A
#
# COMPACT_ATOMS: atom_id res chain seq x y z
N VAL A 1 21.88 3.07 7.38
CA VAL A 1 20.63 3.89 7.39
C VAL A 1 20.89 5.36 7.08
N ARG A 2 21.60 6.15 7.91
CA ARG A 2 21.85 7.61 7.67
C ARG A 2 22.33 7.96 6.25
N ARG A 3 23.25 7.16 5.68
CA ARG A 3 23.74 7.34 4.30
C ARG A 3 22.62 7.24 3.26
N VAL A 4 21.69 6.30 3.42
CA VAL A 4 20.55 6.10 2.52
C VAL A 4 19.56 7.26 2.67
N SER A 5 19.25 7.67 3.90
CA SER A 5 18.40 8.84 4.17
C SER A 5 18.93 10.10 3.48
N ASN A 6 20.23 10.40 3.63
CA ASN A 6 20.87 11.55 2.98
C ASN A 6 20.93 11.42 1.45
N ASN A 7 20.95 10.19 0.92
CA ASN A 7 20.92 9.95 -0.51
C ASN A 7 19.52 10.21 -1.07
N TRP A 8 18.47 9.67 -0.45
CA TRP A 8 17.08 9.95 -0.85
C TRP A 8 16.72 11.43 -0.70
N ALA A 9 17.15 12.11 0.37
CA ALA A 9 16.93 13.55 0.51
C ALA A 9 17.47 14.37 -0.68
N ARG A 10 18.62 13.97 -1.25
CA ARG A 10 19.22 14.62 -2.43
C ARG A 10 18.53 14.27 -3.75
N ARG A 11 17.83 13.13 -3.81
CA ARG A 11 17.12 12.64 -5.02
C ARG A 11 15.65 13.06 -5.07
N ALA A 12 15.11 13.58 -3.97
CA ALA A 12 13.68 13.84 -3.77
C ALA A 12 13.10 15.00 -4.61
N THR A 13 13.94 15.76 -5.31
CA THR A 13 13.47 16.85 -6.19
C THR A 13 12.56 16.30 -7.28
N ILE A 14 11.38 16.90 -7.41
CA ILE A 14 10.40 16.61 -8.45
C ILE A 14 10.42 17.75 -9.49
N PRO A 15 10.56 17.45 -10.79
CA PRO A 15 10.44 18.46 -11.83
C PRO A 15 9.08 19.18 -11.82
N PRO A 16 9.02 20.52 -12.02
CA PRO A 16 7.78 21.28 -11.94
C PRO A 16 6.66 20.80 -12.89
N HIS A 17 6.98 20.18 -14.03
CA HIS A 17 5.95 19.69 -14.97
C HIS A 17 5.11 18.55 -14.37
N VAL A 18 5.67 17.78 -13.44
CA VAL A 18 4.94 16.68 -12.77
C VAL A 18 3.75 17.22 -11.99
N PHE A 19 3.96 18.30 -11.23
CA PHE A 19 2.88 18.97 -10.49
C PHE A 19 1.83 19.56 -11.44
N LYS A 20 2.26 20.21 -12.54
CA LYS A 20 1.34 20.73 -13.57
C LYS A 20 0.46 19.64 -14.20
N VAL A 21 1.00 18.44 -14.42
CA VAL A 21 0.23 17.31 -14.95
C VAL A 21 -0.83 16.85 -13.94
N ILE A 22 -0.51 16.81 -12.65
CA ILE A 22 -1.46 16.47 -11.59
C ILE A 22 -2.54 17.54 -11.48
N ASP A 23 -2.16 18.82 -11.55
CA ASP A 23 -3.09 19.94 -11.48
C ASP A 23 -4.07 20.01 -12.64
N ALA A 24 -3.67 19.48 -13.81
CA ALA A 24 -4.54 19.37 -14.97
C ALA A 24 -5.66 18.32 -14.79
N LEU A 25 -5.55 17.40 -13.82
CA LEU A 25 -6.63 16.47 -13.49
C LEU A 25 -7.75 17.20 -12.73
N PRO A 26 -9.02 16.75 -12.88
CA PRO A 26 -10.11 17.25 -12.05
C PRO A 26 -9.76 17.17 -10.55
N PHE A 27 -10.18 18.17 -9.78
CA PHE A 27 -9.88 18.23 -8.33
C PHE A 27 -10.36 16.98 -7.57
N HIS A 28 -11.48 16.40 -8.00
CA HIS A 28 -12.09 15.20 -7.44
C HIS A 28 -11.54 13.88 -8.00
N ALA A 29 -10.46 13.91 -8.79
CA ALA A 29 -9.84 12.69 -9.31
C ALA A 29 -9.36 11.81 -8.14
N HIS A 30 -9.60 10.50 -8.24
CA HIS A 30 -9.22 9.55 -7.19
C HIS A 30 -7.71 9.65 -6.86
N PRO A 31 -7.28 9.63 -5.59
CA PRO A 31 -5.88 9.81 -5.21
C PRO A 31 -4.91 8.85 -5.92
N MET A 32 -5.29 7.57 -6.09
CA MET A 32 -4.48 6.61 -6.85
C MET A 32 -4.33 6.97 -8.34
N THR A 33 -5.36 7.56 -8.96
CA THR A 33 -5.25 8.06 -10.35
C THR A 33 -4.24 9.19 -10.42
N GLN A 34 -4.34 10.17 -9.52
CA GLN A 34 -3.37 11.27 -9.44
C GLN A 34 -1.95 10.74 -9.20
N PHE A 35 -1.80 9.71 -8.36
CA PHE A 35 -0.51 9.10 -8.03
C PHE A 35 0.12 8.38 -9.22
N VAL A 36 -0.65 7.53 -9.92
CA VAL A 36 -0.20 6.85 -11.15
C VAL A 36 0.20 7.88 -12.22
N THR A 37 -0.63 8.90 -12.45
CA THR A 37 -0.34 9.95 -13.43
C THR A 37 0.93 10.72 -13.06
N GLY A 38 1.13 11.04 -11.78
CA GLY A 38 2.36 11.68 -11.30
C GLY A 38 3.61 10.81 -11.50
N ILE A 39 3.52 9.51 -11.26
CA ILE A 39 4.62 8.56 -11.53
C ILE A 39 4.93 8.52 -13.04
N MET A 40 3.89 8.51 -13.88
CA MET A 40 4.07 8.56 -15.34
C MET A 40 4.72 9.87 -15.81
N ALA A 41 4.39 11.00 -15.18
CA ALA A 41 5.03 12.27 -15.47
C ALA A 41 6.51 12.32 -15.01
N LEU A 42 6.85 11.62 -13.91
CA LEU A 42 8.23 11.46 -13.43
C LEU A 42 9.11 10.63 -14.38
N ARG A 43 8.50 9.81 -15.25
CA ARG A 43 9.23 8.97 -16.21
C ARG A 43 10.15 9.76 -17.14
N THR A 44 9.87 11.05 -17.39
CA THR A 44 10.77 11.92 -18.19
C THR A 44 12.21 11.92 -17.67
N GLU A 45 12.38 11.60 -16.38
CA GLU A 45 13.67 11.55 -15.72
C GLU A 45 14.41 10.21 -15.85
N SER A 46 13.82 9.18 -16.48
CA SER A 46 14.38 7.82 -16.51
C SER A 46 15.78 7.75 -17.13
N GLU A 47 16.73 7.33 -16.30
CA GLU A 47 18.11 7.04 -16.68
C GLU A 47 18.23 5.74 -17.46
N PHE A 48 17.47 4.70 -17.07
CA PHE A 48 17.48 3.42 -17.78
C PHE A 48 17.00 3.57 -19.21
N GLN A 49 15.92 4.32 -19.45
CA GLN A 49 15.41 4.55 -20.80
C GLN A 49 16.46 5.23 -21.70
N ARG A 50 17.18 6.23 -21.17
CA ARG A 50 18.25 6.93 -21.90
C ARG A 50 19.43 6.00 -22.18
N ALA A 51 19.91 5.27 -21.17
CA ALA A 51 21.03 4.34 -21.29
C ALA A 51 20.74 3.18 -22.26
N TYR A 52 19.52 2.62 -22.19
CA TYR A 52 19.07 1.56 -23.09
C TYR A 52 19.06 2.04 -24.55
N ARG A 53 18.54 3.24 -24.83
CA ARG A 53 18.56 3.84 -26.18
C ARG A 53 19.97 4.14 -26.68
N ALA A 54 20.90 4.43 -25.79
CA ALA A 54 22.32 4.61 -26.11
C ALA A 54 23.07 3.28 -26.34
N GLY A 55 22.42 2.12 -26.15
CA GLY A 55 23.02 0.81 -26.42
C GLY A 55 23.89 0.26 -25.30
N ILE A 56 23.58 0.57 -24.04
CA ILE A 56 24.26 -0.03 -22.88
C ILE A 56 24.24 -1.57 -22.93
N SER A 57 25.30 -2.21 -22.45
CA SER A 57 25.38 -3.68 -22.38
C SER A 57 24.30 -4.24 -21.46
N LYS A 58 23.78 -5.43 -21.81
CA LYS A 58 22.82 -6.18 -20.99
C LYS A 58 23.36 -6.46 -19.57
N SER A 59 24.66 -6.69 -19.42
CA SER A 59 25.30 -6.91 -18.11
C SER A 59 25.15 -5.72 -17.15
N ASP A 60 24.95 -4.53 -17.71
CA ASP A 60 25.03 -3.27 -16.97
C ASP A 60 23.64 -2.64 -16.81
N TYR A 61 22.56 -3.30 -17.26
CA TYR A 61 21.19 -2.80 -17.13
C TYR A 61 20.81 -2.46 -15.68
N TRP A 62 21.34 -3.17 -14.71
CA TRP A 62 21.03 -2.96 -13.30
C TRP A 62 21.52 -1.61 -12.77
N GLU A 63 22.56 -1.00 -13.36
CA GLU A 63 23.13 0.26 -12.88
C GLU A 63 22.17 1.45 -13.05
N PRO A 64 21.69 1.79 -14.27
CA PRO A 64 20.71 2.86 -14.42
C PRO A 64 19.32 2.47 -13.88
N ILE A 65 19.02 1.17 -13.72
CA ILE A 65 17.83 0.73 -12.98
C ILE A 65 17.95 1.07 -11.49
N TYR A 66 19.13 0.86 -10.89
CA TYR A 66 19.40 1.24 -9.50
C TYR A 66 19.19 2.74 -9.31
N GLU A 67 19.71 3.56 -10.22
CA GLU A 67 19.52 5.02 -10.16
C GLU A 67 18.05 5.41 -10.27
N ASP A 68 17.31 4.86 -11.23
CA ASP A 68 15.86 5.10 -11.38
C ASP A 68 15.05 4.63 -10.15
N VAL A 69 15.38 3.47 -9.58
CA VAL A 69 14.75 2.95 -8.36
C VAL A 69 14.99 3.89 -7.18
N MET A 70 16.25 4.31 -6.96
CA MET A 70 16.60 5.21 -5.87
C MET A 70 15.97 6.61 -6.05
N ASN A 71 15.90 7.10 -7.28
CA ASN A 71 15.24 8.36 -7.63
C ASN A 71 13.73 8.28 -7.40
N LEU A 72 13.08 7.22 -7.87
CA LEU A 72 11.64 7.04 -7.70
C LEU A 72 11.26 6.94 -6.22
N ILE A 73 11.91 6.05 -5.45
CA ILE A 73 11.66 5.90 -4.00
C ILE A 73 11.79 7.25 -3.28
N ALA A 74 12.82 8.05 -3.61
CA ALA A 74 13.04 9.35 -2.99
C ALA A 74 11.92 10.37 -3.29
N ARG A 75 11.32 10.30 -4.48
CA ARG A 75 10.32 11.27 -4.96
C ARG A 75 8.89 10.90 -4.57
N LEU A 76 8.59 9.61 -4.37
CA LEU A 76 7.23 9.13 -4.06
C LEU A 76 6.58 9.82 -2.84
N PRO A 77 7.27 10.06 -1.70
CA PRO A 77 6.66 10.80 -0.59
C PRO A 77 6.23 12.22 -0.93
N ARG A 78 7.06 12.96 -1.68
CA ARG A 78 6.73 14.33 -2.09
C ARG A 78 5.55 14.34 -3.05
N LEU A 79 5.51 13.39 -3.98
CA LEU A 79 4.38 13.22 -4.89
C LEU A 79 3.08 12.88 -4.14
N ALA A 80 3.13 11.91 -3.23
CA ALA A 80 1.97 11.50 -2.44
C ALA A 80 1.48 12.64 -1.52
N ALA A 81 2.39 13.35 -0.85
CA ALA A 81 2.04 14.48 0.00
C ALA A 81 1.44 15.63 -0.80
N TYR A 82 1.96 15.91 -2.00
CA TYR A 82 1.38 16.89 -2.90
C TYR A 82 -0.08 16.56 -3.22
N ILE A 83 -0.39 15.30 -3.56
CA ILE A 83 -1.75 14.83 -3.84
C ILE A 83 -2.65 14.96 -2.60
N TYR A 84 -2.15 14.58 -1.41
CA TYR A 84 -2.90 14.70 -0.16
C TYR A 84 -3.28 16.14 0.14
N ARG A 85 -2.30 17.06 0.07
CA ARG A 85 -2.50 18.48 0.37
C ARG A 85 -3.38 19.16 -0.68
N ARG A 86 -3.21 18.81 -1.96
CA ARG A 86 -4.09 19.25 -3.04
C ARG A 86 -5.54 18.86 -2.76
N THR A 87 -5.78 17.57 -2.51
CA THR A 87 -7.14 17.01 -2.44
C THR A 87 -7.87 17.38 -1.16
N TYR A 88 -7.16 17.43 -0.03
CA TYR A 88 -7.79 17.53 1.30
C TYR A 88 -7.41 18.79 2.09
N HIS A 89 -6.47 19.59 1.60
CA HIS A 89 -5.97 20.80 2.29
C HIS A 89 -5.86 21.99 1.34
N ASN A 90 -6.76 22.09 0.36
CA ASN A 90 -6.88 23.24 -0.56
C ASN A 90 -5.59 23.60 -1.33
N GLY A 91 -4.69 22.63 -1.56
CA GLY A 91 -3.41 22.91 -2.22
C GLY A 91 -2.40 23.66 -1.36
N ASP A 92 -2.60 23.74 -0.04
CA ASP A 92 -1.61 24.29 0.88
C ASP A 92 -0.45 23.29 1.05
N HIS A 93 0.56 23.39 0.19
CA HIS A 93 1.68 22.46 0.14
C HIS A 93 2.76 22.80 1.17
N ILE A 94 3.26 21.77 1.86
CA ILE A 94 4.35 21.88 2.86
C ILE A 94 5.65 21.41 2.21
N GLU A 95 6.70 22.23 2.24
CA GLU A 95 8.00 21.88 1.65
C GLU A 95 8.73 20.75 2.41
N PRO A 96 9.60 19.97 1.74
CA PRO A 96 10.36 18.91 2.40
C PRO A 96 11.35 19.46 3.45
N ASP A 97 11.51 18.75 4.57
CA ASP A 97 12.59 18.98 5.54
C ASP A 97 13.71 17.95 5.35
N SER A 98 14.89 18.41 4.92
CA SER A 98 16.05 17.57 4.66
C SER A 98 16.73 17.00 5.91
N LYS A 99 16.33 17.45 7.11
CA LYS A 99 16.85 16.94 8.39
C LYS A 99 16.13 15.66 8.85
N LEU A 100 14.94 15.40 8.32
CA LEU A 100 14.13 14.23 8.68
C LEU A 100 14.51 13.01 7.83
N ASP A 101 14.27 11.82 8.37
CA ASP A 101 14.34 10.58 7.59
C ASP A 101 13.17 10.48 6.59
N TRP A 102 13.20 9.47 5.71
CA TRP A 102 12.25 9.35 4.60
C TRP A 102 10.78 9.30 5.04
N ALA A 103 10.45 8.52 6.06
CA ALA A 103 9.09 8.45 6.58
C ALA A 103 8.76 9.66 7.45
N GLY A 104 9.71 10.15 8.26
CA GLY A 104 9.53 11.39 9.03
C GLY A 104 9.23 12.62 8.15
N ASN A 105 9.97 12.77 7.05
CA ASN A 105 9.75 13.84 6.07
C ASN A 105 8.42 13.64 5.32
N PHE A 106 8.00 12.40 5.07
CA PHE A 106 6.69 12.14 4.48
C PHE A 106 5.56 12.60 5.41
N ALA A 107 5.62 12.24 6.70
CA ALA A 107 4.66 12.70 7.71
C ALA A 107 4.62 14.24 7.79
N HIS A 108 5.78 14.88 7.81
CA HIS A 108 5.90 16.34 7.79
C HIS A 108 5.19 16.96 6.57
N MET A 109 5.49 16.50 5.36
CA MET A 109 4.87 17.04 4.14
C MET A 109 3.36 16.76 4.04
N LEU A 110 2.85 15.73 4.72
CA LEU A 110 1.41 15.48 4.86
C LEU A 110 0.73 16.48 5.82
N GLY A 111 1.50 17.19 6.66
CA GLY A 111 1.01 18.13 7.67
C GLY A 111 0.97 17.57 9.10
N PHE A 112 1.72 16.49 9.37
CA PHE A 112 1.78 15.85 10.68
C PHE A 112 3.19 15.98 11.28
N ASP A 113 3.35 16.90 12.23
CA ASP A 113 4.62 17.13 12.94
C ASP A 113 4.71 16.40 14.29
N ASN A 114 3.66 15.70 14.70
CA ASN A 114 3.67 14.85 15.89
C ASN A 114 4.71 13.72 15.73
N GLU A 115 5.63 13.60 16.69
CA GLU A 115 6.67 12.57 16.67
C GLU A 115 6.11 11.14 16.75
N GLU A 116 5.00 10.91 17.46
CA GLU A 116 4.33 9.62 17.49
C GLU A 116 3.76 9.24 16.12
N PHE A 117 3.21 10.22 15.37
CA PHE A 117 2.74 9.95 14.01
C PHE A 117 3.91 9.64 13.06
N ARG A 118 5.07 10.28 13.26
CA ARG A 118 6.29 9.95 12.51
C ARG A 118 6.74 8.52 12.82
N GLU A 119 6.71 8.09 14.08
CA GLU A 119 6.97 6.70 14.47
C GLU A 119 5.95 5.72 13.86
N LEU A 120 4.66 6.06 13.89
CA LEU A 120 3.62 5.28 13.21
C LEU A 120 3.91 5.13 11.72
N LEU A 121 4.27 6.23 11.04
CA LEU A 121 4.52 6.20 9.61
C LEU A 121 5.79 5.41 9.27
N ARG A 122 6.83 5.49 10.11
CA ARG A 122 8.04 4.63 10.00
C ARG A 122 7.66 3.15 10.10
N LEU A 123 6.83 2.78 11.09
CA LEU A 123 6.32 1.42 11.25
C LEU A 123 5.50 0.99 10.03
N TYR A 124 4.51 1.79 9.64
CA TYR A 124 3.63 1.52 8.50
C TYR A 124 4.43 1.29 7.22
N MET A 125 5.37 2.20 6.91
CA MET A 125 6.20 2.12 5.70
C MET A 125 7.11 0.89 5.69
N THR A 126 7.44 0.36 6.85
CA THR A 126 8.30 -0.82 6.99
C THR A 126 7.51 -2.12 6.85
N ILE A 127 6.31 -2.22 7.43
CA ILE A 127 5.57 -3.50 7.47
C ILE A 127 4.73 -3.77 6.21
N HIS A 128 4.46 -2.76 5.37
CA HIS A 128 3.73 -2.92 4.10
C HIS A 128 4.67 -3.05 2.88
N VAL A 129 5.98 -3.07 3.14
CA VAL A 129 7.05 -2.89 2.17
C VAL A 129 7.05 -3.94 1.05
N ASP A 130 6.77 -5.19 1.42
CA ASP A 130 6.73 -6.32 0.51
C ASP A 130 5.86 -7.45 1.08
N HIS A 131 5.33 -8.30 0.21
CA HIS A 131 4.61 -9.51 0.60
C HIS A 131 4.60 -10.52 -0.57
N GLU A 132 5.80 -11.00 -0.92
CA GLU A 132 6.07 -11.91 -2.05
C GLU A 132 5.71 -11.30 -3.43
N GLY A 133 5.98 -12.07 -4.49
CA GLY A 133 5.75 -11.63 -5.87
C GLY A 133 4.37 -11.93 -6.44
N GLY A 134 3.55 -12.75 -5.78
CA GLY A 134 2.28 -13.24 -6.34
C GLY A 134 1.08 -12.28 -6.22
N ASN A 135 1.20 -11.21 -5.42
CA ASN A 135 0.16 -10.21 -5.32
C ASN A 135 0.13 -9.32 -6.59
N VAL A 136 -1.04 -8.83 -6.98
CA VAL A 136 -1.26 -8.14 -8.26
C VAL A 136 -0.29 -6.99 -8.48
N SER A 137 -0.03 -6.16 -7.47
CA SER A 137 0.90 -5.03 -7.61
C SER A 137 2.33 -5.48 -7.87
N ALA A 138 2.85 -6.45 -7.10
CA ALA A 138 4.23 -6.91 -7.22
C ALA A 138 4.43 -7.67 -8.54
N HIS A 139 3.50 -8.57 -8.87
CA HIS A 139 3.54 -9.30 -10.13
C HIS A 139 3.47 -8.36 -11.32
N THR A 140 2.63 -7.33 -11.29
CA THR A 140 2.54 -6.35 -12.39
C THR A 140 3.84 -5.57 -12.57
N VAL A 141 4.50 -5.15 -11.49
CA VAL A 141 5.82 -4.50 -11.57
C VAL A 141 6.84 -5.43 -12.21
N HIS A 142 6.89 -6.69 -11.78
CA HIS A 142 7.76 -7.70 -12.36
C HIS A 142 7.47 -7.95 -13.85
N LEU A 143 6.21 -8.21 -14.20
CA LEU A 143 5.74 -8.49 -15.56
C LEU A 143 6.10 -7.35 -16.52
N VAL A 144 5.77 -6.11 -16.17
CA VAL A 144 6.07 -4.94 -17.02
C VAL A 144 7.58 -4.68 -17.09
N GLY A 145 8.30 -4.88 -15.98
CA GLY A 145 9.75 -4.81 -15.94
C GLY A 145 10.45 -5.89 -16.78
N SER A 146 9.87 -7.09 -16.91
CA SER A 146 10.42 -8.20 -17.71
C SER A 146 10.50 -7.86 -19.20
N ALA A 147 9.67 -6.93 -19.68
CA ALA A 147 9.72 -6.37 -21.02
C ALA A 147 10.77 -5.24 -21.18
N LEU A 148 11.65 -5.06 -20.18
CA LEU A 148 12.64 -3.98 -20.11
C LEU A 148 11.98 -2.58 -20.09
N SER A 149 10.82 -2.47 -19.45
CA SER A 149 10.29 -1.15 -19.09
C SER A 149 11.07 -0.57 -17.91
N ASP A 150 11.26 0.75 -17.91
CA ASP A 150 11.90 1.46 -16.81
C ASP A 150 11.09 1.37 -15.49
N PRO A 151 11.72 1.64 -14.32
CA PRO A 151 11.05 1.49 -13.02
C PRO A 151 9.80 2.36 -12.85
N TYR A 152 9.72 3.52 -13.52
CA TYR A 152 8.54 4.38 -13.45
C TYR A 152 7.34 3.74 -14.14
N LEU A 153 7.53 3.20 -15.35
CA LEU A 153 6.48 2.45 -16.06
C LEU A 153 6.02 1.23 -15.28
N ALA A 154 6.98 0.41 -14.83
CA ALA A 154 6.68 -0.82 -14.11
C ALA A 154 5.90 -0.52 -12.81
N PHE A 155 6.35 0.47 -12.04
CA PHE A 155 5.71 0.87 -10.80
C PHE A 155 4.33 1.50 -11.02
N ALA A 156 4.17 2.38 -12.00
CA ALA A 156 2.86 2.96 -12.35
C ALA A 156 1.83 1.89 -12.72
N ALA A 157 2.24 0.87 -13.49
CA ALA A 157 1.38 -0.28 -13.79
C ALA A 157 1.02 -1.08 -12.53
N GLY A 158 2.00 -1.33 -11.65
CA GLY A 158 1.77 -1.95 -10.35
C GLY A 158 0.77 -1.18 -9.48
N MET A 159 0.79 0.15 -9.53
CA MET A 159 -0.14 1.01 -8.80
C MET A 159 -1.57 0.98 -9.38
N ASN A 160 -1.72 0.80 -10.70
CA ASN A 160 -3.04 0.52 -11.29
C ASN A 160 -3.61 -0.81 -10.77
N GLY A 161 -2.78 -1.85 -10.67
CA GLY A 161 -3.16 -3.11 -10.04
C GLY A 161 -3.50 -2.96 -8.55
N LEU A 162 -2.74 -2.13 -7.82
CA LEU A 162 -2.98 -1.83 -6.41
C LEU A 162 -4.29 -1.06 -6.18
N ALA A 163 -4.70 -0.20 -7.11
CA ALA A 163 -5.96 0.51 -7.05
C ALA A 163 -7.20 -0.39 -7.22
N GLY A 164 -7.01 -1.64 -7.65
CA GLY A 164 -8.09 -2.63 -7.78
C GLY A 164 -8.77 -2.92 -6.43
N PRO A 165 -10.11 -2.97 -6.37
CA PRO A 165 -10.85 -3.22 -5.13
C PRO A 165 -10.44 -4.49 -4.39
N LEU A 166 -10.09 -5.55 -5.13
CA LEU A 166 -9.66 -6.84 -4.58
C LEU A 166 -8.21 -6.85 -4.07
N HIS A 167 -7.51 -5.70 -4.09
CA HIS A 167 -6.12 -5.62 -3.67
C HIS A 167 -5.89 -4.50 -2.66
N GLY A 168 -6.13 -3.23 -3.02
CA GLY A 168 -5.70 -2.08 -2.22
C GLY A 168 -6.72 -1.50 -1.24
N LEU A 169 -7.92 -2.06 -1.12
CA LEU A 169 -9.02 -1.45 -0.34
C LEU A 169 -9.27 -2.08 1.03
N ALA A 170 -8.61 -3.19 1.39
CA ALA A 170 -8.90 -3.94 2.61
C ALA A 170 -8.90 -3.07 3.88
N ASN A 171 -7.91 -2.17 4.04
CA ASN A 171 -7.86 -1.22 5.15
C ASN A 171 -9.11 -0.32 5.21
N GLN A 172 -9.52 0.25 4.07
CA GLN A 172 -10.70 1.12 4.01
C GLN A 172 -11.99 0.35 4.30
N GLU A 173 -12.09 -0.89 3.80
CA GLU A 173 -13.25 -1.76 4.03
C GLU A 173 -13.41 -2.12 5.51
N VAL A 174 -12.31 -2.38 6.21
CA VAL A 174 -12.32 -2.62 7.68
C VAL A 174 -12.91 -1.41 8.40
N ILE A 175 -12.43 -0.21 8.10
CA ILE A 175 -12.90 1.01 8.76
C ILE A 175 -14.37 1.29 8.47
N ARG A 176 -14.79 1.16 7.20
CA ARG A 176 -16.20 1.32 6.80
C ARG A 176 -17.10 0.32 7.51
N TRP A 177 -16.66 -0.94 7.62
CA TRP A 177 -17.41 -1.98 8.32
C TRP A 177 -17.54 -1.70 9.82
N ILE A 178 -16.46 -1.22 10.47
CA ILE A 178 -16.48 -0.85 11.89
C ILE A 178 -17.43 0.32 12.14
N PHE A 179 -17.43 1.35 11.30
CA PHE A 179 -18.36 2.46 11.46
C PHE A 179 -19.80 2.07 11.20
N ALA A 180 -20.09 1.28 10.15
CA ALA A 180 -21.43 0.76 9.92
C ALA A 180 -21.94 -0.06 11.12
N MET A 181 -21.09 -0.90 11.71
CA MET A 181 -21.40 -1.64 12.94
C MET A 181 -21.67 -0.68 14.11
N ARG A 182 -20.77 0.29 14.33
CA ARG A 182 -20.90 1.26 15.43
C ARG A 182 -22.20 2.05 15.32
N ASP A 183 -22.54 2.51 14.13
CA ASP A 183 -23.75 3.30 13.86
C ASP A 183 -25.01 2.47 14.05
N GLU A 184 -25.05 1.22 13.54
CA GLU A 184 -26.19 0.30 13.76
C GLU A 184 -26.41 -0.01 15.24
N LEU A 185 -25.32 -0.05 16.03
CA LEU A 185 -25.35 -0.37 17.46
C LEU A 185 -25.50 0.87 18.37
N GLY A 186 -25.84 2.03 17.81
CA GLY A 186 -26.18 3.25 18.57
C GLY A 186 -25.01 4.20 18.83
N GLY A 187 -23.91 4.12 18.07
CA GLY A 187 -22.82 5.10 18.06
C GLY A 187 -21.81 5.03 19.21
N GLY A 188 -22.08 4.21 20.23
CA GLY A 188 -21.21 4.02 21.38
C GLY A 188 -20.10 3.01 21.16
N LEU A 189 -19.45 2.59 22.26
CA LEU A 189 -18.48 1.51 22.28
C LEU A 189 -19.21 0.16 22.48
N PRO A 190 -19.45 -0.63 21.42
CA PRO A 190 -20.26 -1.85 21.50
C PRO A 190 -19.63 -2.92 22.40
N SER A 191 -20.47 -3.61 23.18
CA SER A 191 -20.06 -4.76 23.99
C SER A 191 -19.59 -5.91 23.12
N LYS A 192 -18.82 -6.85 23.70
CA LYS A 192 -18.39 -8.07 22.99
C LYS A 192 -19.57 -8.88 22.44
N GLU A 193 -20.68 -8.92 23.18
CA GLU A 193 -21.89 -9.61 22.77
C GLU A 193 -22.56 -8.92 21.57
N GLN A 194 -22.65 -7.59 21.58
CA GLN A 194 -23.18 -6.84 20.43
C GLN A 194 -22.33 -7.05 19.18
N ILE A 195 -21.00 -7.02 19.31
CA ILE A 195 -20.07 -7.33 18.21
C ILE A 195 -20.28 -8.77 17.72
N ALA A 196 -20.37 -9.74 18.63
CA ALA A 196 -20.58 -11.14 18.27
C ALA A 196 -21.87 -11.35 17.45
N ASN A 197 -22.95 -10.70 17.86
CA ASN A 197 -24.23 -10.76 17.16
C ASN A 197 -24.14 -10.11 15.77
N TYR A 198 -23.47 -8.96 15.66
CA TYR A 198 -23.27 -8.28 14.38
C TYR A 198 -22.37 -9.08 13.41
N VAL A 199 -21.34 -9.74 13.93
CA VAL A 199 -20.48 -10.65 13.15
C VAL A 199 -21.28 -11.83 12.63
N LYS A 200 -22.09 -12.48 13.47
CA LYS A 200 -22.99 -13.58 13.05
C LYS A 200 -23.99 -13.12 11.98
N LYS A 201 -24.59 -11.94 12.15
CA LYS A 201 -25.45 -11.30 11.13
C LYS A 201 -24.70 -11.14 9.81
N THR A 202 -23.50 -10.56 9.83
CA THR A 202 -22.65 -10.38 8.65
C THR A 202 -22.41 -11.69 7.90
N LEU A 203 -22.09 -12.77 8.63
CA LEU A 203 -21.84 -14.09 8.03
C LEU A 203 -23.12 -14.73 7.48
N ASN A 204 -24.26 -14.58 8.17
CA ASN A 204 -25.56 -15.09 7.72
C ASN A 204 -26.05 -14.39 6.46
N ASP A 205 -25.69 -13.13 6.26
CA ASP A 205 -25.95 -12.36 5.03
C ASP A 205 -25.03 -12.80 3.86
N GLY A 206 -24.20 -13.82 4.04
CA GLY A 206 -23.26 -14.31 3.03
C GLY A 206 -22.04 -13.40 2.83
N LYS A 207 -21.81 -12.44 3.74
CA LYS A 207 -20.66 -11.53 3.71
C LYS A 207 -19.49 -12.10 4.52
N VAL A 208 -18.32 -11.52 4.33
CA VAL A 208 -17.11 -11.83 5.12
C VAL A 208 -16.86 -10.73 6.15
N VAL A 209 -16.11 -11.06 7.21
CA VAL A 209 -15.61 -10.07 8.16
C VAL A 209 -14.31 -9.49 7.60
N PRO A 210 -14.26 -8.20 7.22
CA PRO A 210 -13.07 -7.62 6.60
C PRO A 210 -11.84 -7.75 7.51
N GLY A 211 -10.69 -8.07 6.91
CA GLY A 211 -9.42 -8.24 7.63
C GLY A 211 -9.22 -9.58 8.33
N PHE A 212 -10.20 -10.49 8.30
CA PHE A 212 -10.11 -11.84 8.89
C PHE A 212 -10.30 -12.95 7.84
N GLY A 213 -9.79 -14.16 8.13
CA GLY A 213 -10.10 -15.35 7.32
C GLY A 213 -9.12 -15.66 6.18
N HIS A 214 -7.86 -15.26 6.31
CA HIS A 214 -6.87 -15.43 5.24
C HIS A 214 -6.55 -16.89 4.91
N ALA A 215 -6.38 -17.22 3.62
CA ALA A 215 -6.14 -18.59 3.14
C ALA A 215 -4.85 -19.25 3.65
N VAL A 216 -3.84 -18.47 4.07
CA VAL A 216 -2.47 -18.94 4.30
C VAL A 216 -2.00 -18.76 5.76
N LEU A 217 -2.38 -17.65 6.41
CA LEU A 217 -1.89 -17.28 7.74
C LEU A 217 -2.52 -18.12 8.85
N ARG A 218 -1.79 -19.09 9.39
CA ARG A 218 -2.27 -20.01 10.44
C ARG A 218 -2.37 -19.40 11.85
N LYS A 219 -1.86 -18.20 12.05
CA LYS A 219 -1.85 -17.42 13.30
C LYS A 219 -2.03 -15.94 12.98
N THR A 220 -2.23 -15.10 13.98
CA THR A 220 -2.25 -13.64 13.83
C THR A 220 -1.05 -13.16 13.03
N ASP A 221 -1.29 -12.31 12.03
CA ASP A 221 -0.25 -11.68 11.23
C ASP A 221 0.70 -10.88 12.16
N PRO A 222 2.03 -11.11 12.11
CA PRO A 222 2.98 -10.33 12.90
C PRO A 222 2.87 -8.82 12.67
N ARG A 223 2.45 -8.39 11.47
CA ARG A 223 2.24 -6.98 11.14
C ARG A 223 0.99 -6.41 11.82
N TYR A 224 -0.03 -7.23 12.07
CA TYR A 224 -1.15 -6.86 12.95
C TYR A 224 -0.65 -6.68 14.38
N THR A 225 0.13 -7.63 14.89
CA THR A 225 0.68 -7.59 16.25
C THR A 225 1.53 -6.35 16.49
N ALA A 226 2.45 -6.00 15.58
CA ALA A 226 3.28 -4.80 15.70
C ALA A 226 2.46 -3.50 15.80
N GLN A 227 1.37 -3.41 15.02
CA GLN A 227 0.44 -2.28 15.07
C GLN A 227 -0.38 -2.25 16.36
N ARG A 228 -0.74 -3.42 16.88
CA ARG A 228 -1.42 -3.55 18.18
C ARG A 228 -0.53 -3.12 19.34
N GLU A 229 0.74 -3.52 19.33
CA GLU A 229 1.72 -3.08 20.32
C GLU A 229 1.92 -1.56 20.29
N PHE A 230 1.97 -0.97 19.09
CA PHE A 230 2.00 0.49 18.93
C PHE A 230 0.77 1.14 19.57
N ALA A 231 -0.44 0.64 19.26
CA ALA A 231 -1.68 1.20 19.80
C ALA A 231 -1.78 1.07 21.33
N LEU A 232 -1.40 -0.08 21.89
CA LEU A 232 -1.38 -0.30 23.34
C LEU A 232 -0.45 0.68 24.07
N LYS A 233 0.65 1.08 23.42
CA LYS A 233 1.61 2.01 23.99
C LYS A 233 1.17 3.47 23.91
N HIS A 234 0.63 3.88 22.76
CA HIS A 234 0.41 5.31 22.45
C HIS A 234 -1.05 5.76 22.55
N MET A 235 -2.00 4.85 22.36
CA MET A 235 -3.44 5.16 22.28
C MET A 235 -4.34 4.08 22.91
N PRO A 236 -4.03 3.55 24.11
CA PRO A 236 -4.75 2.41 24.68
C PRO A 236 -6.22 2.69 25.00
N HIS A 237 -6.59 3.97 25.13
CA HIS A 237 -7.93 4.41 25.50
C HIS A 237 -8.75 4.91 24.31
N ASP A 238 -8.20 4.92 23.09
CA ASP A 238 -8.92 5.34 21.89
C ASP A 238 -10.12 4.42 21.62
N ASP A 239 -11.29 5.02 21.37
CA ASP A 239 -12.54 4.27 21.17
C ASP A 239 -12.46 3.29 20.00
N LEU A 240 -11.85 3.70 18.89
CA LEU A 240 -11.76 2.88 17.69
C LEU A 240 -10.78 1.72 17.92
N PHE A 241 -9.66 1.97 18.60
CA PHE A 241 -8.78 0.90 19.06
C PHE A 241 -9.48 -0.08 19.99
N GLN A 242 -10.28 0.40 20.96
CA GLN A 242 -11.03 -0.48 21.86
C GLN A 242 -12.03 -1.35 21.09
N ILE A 243 -12.69 -0.82 20.05
CA ILE A 243 -13.56 -1.59 19.15
C ILE A 243 -12.76 -2.67 18.42
N VAL A 244 -11.65 -2.31 17.77
CA VAL A 244 -10.77 -3.26 17.06
C VAL A 244 -10.23 -4.34 18.00
N SER A 245 -9.89 -3.99 19.24
CA SER A 245 -9.46 -4.96 20.25
C SER A 245 -10.56 -5.95 20.62
N ARG A 246 -11.81 -5.49 20.79
CA ARG A 246 -12.94 -6.38 21.08
C ARG A 246 -13.27 -7.26 19.88
N ILE A 247 -13.19 -6.74 18.65
CA ILE A 247 -13.33 -7.54 17.42
C ILE A 247 -12.29 -8.65 17.39
N TYR A 248 -11.02 -8.36 17.70
CA TYR A 248 -9.95 -9.36 17.76
C TYR A 248 -10.21 -10.47 18.77
N GLU A 249 -10.81 -10.15 19.91
CA GLU A 249 -11.14 -11.13 20.94
C GLU A 249 -12.34 -12.00 20.59
N VAL A 250 -13.26 -11.51 19.74
CA VAL A 250 -14.56 -12.17 19.46
C VAL A 250 -14.58 -12.91 18.13
N VAL A 251 -14.03 -12.31 17.07
CA VAL A 251 -14.16 -12.82 15.70
C VAL A 251 -13.50 -14.19 15.49
N PRO A 252 -12.28 -14.47 16.00
CA PRO A 252 -11.62 -15.73 15.71
C PRO A 252 -12.42 -16.96 16.13
N GLU A 253 -13.01 -16.96 17.32
CA GLU A 253 -13.83 -18.07 17.83
C GLU A 253 -15.10 -18.26 17.00
N ILE A 254 -15.77 -17.16 16.62
CA ILE A 254 -16.95 -17.22 15.76
C ILE A 254 -16.60 -17.85 14.41
N LEU A 255 -15.53 -17.39 13.76
CA LEU A 255 -15.12 -17.91 12.45
C LEU A 255 -14.73 -19.39 12.52
N GLN A 256 -14.03 -19.83 13.58
CA GLN A 256 -13.73 -21.26 13.80
C GLN A 256 -15.01 -22.09 13.92
N SER A 257 -16.01 -21.60 14.66
CA SER A 257 -17.26 -22.33 14.87
C SER A 257 -18.07 -22.58 13.58
N THR A 258 -17.82 -21.80 12.52
CA THR A 258 -18.48 -22.00 11.21
C THR A 258 -18.01 -23.25 10.48
N GLY A 259 -16.83 -23.79 10.80
CA GLY A 259 -16.18 -24.88 10.05
C GLY A 259 -15.75 -24.52 8.60
N LYS A 260 -16.05 -23.31 8.12
CA LYS A 260 -15.74 -22.85 6.75
C LYS A 260 -14.39 -22.14 6.66
N VAL A 261 -13.96 -21.49 7.74
CA VAL A 261 -12.73 -20.68 7.77
C VAL A 261 -11.60 -21.47 8.41
N LYS A 262 -10.60 -21.84 7.60
CA LYS A 262 -9.44 -22.61 8.06
C LYS A 262 -8.53 -21.81 9.00
N ASN A 263 -8.30 -20.54 8.69
CA ASN A 263 -7.48 -19.67 9.53
C ASN A 263 -8.24 -18.37 9.88
N PRO A 264 -8.74 -18.24 11.11
CA PRO A 264 -9.69 -17.19 11.51
C PRO A 264 -8.99 -15.91 12.00
N TRP A 265 -7.72 -15.73 11.70
CA TRP A 265 -6.87 -14.70 12.31
C TRP A 265 -6.84 -13.42 11.47
N PRO A 266 -6.62 -12.24 12.11
CA PRO A 266 -6.57 -10.99 11.39
C PRO A 266 -5.25 -10.80 10.64
N ASN A 267 -5.29 -9.97 9.59
CA ASN A 267 -4.14 -9.48 8.84
C ASN A 267 -3.81 -8.01 9.18
N VAL A 268 -2.75 -7.48 8.59
CA VAL A 268 -2.30 -6.08 8.76
C VAL A 268 -3.41 -5.02 8.54
N ASP A 269 -4.32 -5.25 7.60
CA ASP A 269 -5.37 -4.31 7.22
C ASP A 269 -6.49 -4.18 8.26
N ALA A 270 -6.65 -5.20 9.11
CA ALA A 270 -7.60 -5.18 10.22
C ALA A 270 -7.25 -4.14 11.31
N HIS A 271 -6.05 -3.56 11.28
CA HIS A 271 -5.54 -2.68 12.35
C HIS A 271 -4.99 -1.33 11.87
N SER A 272 -4.58 -1.22 10.61
CA SER A 272 -3.87 -0.03 10.11
C SER A 272 -4.74 1.22 10.05
N GLY A 273 -6.01 1.08 9.67
CA GLY A 273 -6.92 2.22 9.52
C GLY A 273 -7.15 3.00 10.80
N GLN A 274 -7.33 2.32 11.95
CA GLN A 274 -7.63 3.00 13.21
C GLN A 274 -6.45 3.84 13.72
N LEU A 275 -5.21 3.37 13.49
CA LEU A 275 -4.00 4.11 13.81
C LEU A 275 -3.95 5.43 13.02
N LEU A 276 -4.20 5.36 11.71
CA LEU A 276 -4.19 6.55 10.84
C LEU A 276 -5.27 7.56 11.24
N MET A 277 -6.47 7.07 11.55
CA MET A 277 -7.59 7.92 11.98
C MET A 277 -7.34 8.62 13.30
N HIS A 278 -6.75 7.93 14.28
CA HIS A 278 -6.44 8.51 15.60
C HIS A 278 -5.58 9.77 15.50
N TYR A 279 -4.58 9.74 14.62
CA TYR A 279 -3.69 10.90 14.41
C TYR A 279 -4.22 11.93 13.41
N GLY A 280 -5.45 11.77 12.90
CA GLY A 280 -6.12 12.75 12.04
C GLY A 280 -5.96 12.52 10.54
N LEU A 281 -5.36 11.41 10.10
CA LEU A 281 -5.37 11.02 8.69
C LEU A 281 -6.66 10.23 8.40
N THR A 282 -7.79 10.94 8.33
CA THR A 282 -9.14 10.36 8.26
C THR A 282 -9.66 10.11 6.84
N HIS A 283 -8.93 10.56 5.82
CA HIS A 283 -9.29 10.44 4.40
C HIS A 283 -8.93 9.05 3.85
N TYR A 284 -9.77 8.04 4.11
CA TYR A 284 -9.46 6.64 3.79
C TYR A 284 -9.18 6.38 2.31
N ASP A 285 -9.75 7.13 1.36
CA ASP A 285 -9.45 6.98 -0.08
C ASP A 285 -7.95 7.24 -0.41
N PHE A 286 -7.23 7.92 0.48
CA PHE A 286 -5.78 8.14 0.37
C PHE A 286 -4.93 6.97 0.88
N TYR A 287 -5.49 6.04 1.66
CA TYR A 287 -4.70 4.98 2.32
C TYR A 287 -3.99 4.07 1.33
N THR A 288 -4.57 3.83 0.15
CA THR A 288 -3.92 3.02 -0.89
C THR A 288 -2.69 3.73 -1.48
N VAL A 289 -2.63 5.08 -1.44
CA VAL A 289 -1.43 5.84 -1.81
C VAL A 289 -0.31 5.61 -0.78
N LEU A 290 -0.62 5.63 0.52
CA LEU A 290 0.36 5.28 1.58
C LEU A 290 0.90 3.86 1.36
N PHE A 291 0.01 2.91 1.05
CA PHE A 291 0.40 1.55 0.75
C PHE A 291 1.30 1.49 -0.48
N GLY A 292 0.96 2.21 -1.55
CA GLY A 292 1.80 2.32 -2.75
C GLY A 292 3.21 2.83 -2.44
N VAL A 293 3.32 3.92 -1.68
CA VAL A 293 4.61 4.48 -1.26
C VAL A 293 5.45 3.46 -0.51
N SER A 294 4.88 2.71 0.44
CA SER A 294 5.59 1.64 1.16
C SER A 294 5.99 0.50 0.23
N ARG A 295 5.06 0.02 -0.61
CA ARG A 295 5.24 -1.10 -1.53
C ARG A 295 6.32 -0.86 -2.59
N ALA A 296 6.62 0.40 -2.87
CA ALA A 296 7.71 0.78 -3.78
C ALA A 296 9.04 0.16 -3.36
N LEU A 297 9.38 0.16 -2.07
CA LEU A 297 10.68 -0.32 -1.61
C LEU A 297 10.87 -1.81 -1.95
N GLY A 298 9.87 -2.68 -1.72
CA GLY A 298 9.97 -4.11 -2.00
C GLY A 298 9.94 -4.42 -3.49
N THR A 299 8.94 -3.91 -4.20
CA THR A 299 8.74 -4.18 -5.63
C THR A 299 9.88 -3.64 -6.50
N LEU A 300 10.42 -2.46 -6.17
CA LEU A 300 11.54 -1.88 -6.91
C LEU A 300 12.88 -2.51 -6.53
N ALA A 301 13.05 -3.00 -5.29
CA ALA A 301 14.20 -3.82 -4.93
C ALA A 301 14.20 -5.13 -5.73
N SER A 302 13.04 -5.78 -5.86
CA SER A 302 12.91 -6.98 -6.71
C SER A 302 13.21 -6.65 -8.17
N LEU A 303 12.67 -5.56 -8.71
CA LEU A 303 12.89 -5.15 -10.09
C LEU A 303 14.38 -4.90 -10.40
N LEU A 304 15.12 -4.30 -9.45
CA LEU A 304 16.57 -4.15 -9.56
C LEU A 304 17.27 -5.50 -9.69
N TRP A 305 16.91 -6.46 -8.84
CA TRP A 305 17.47 -7.81 -8.89
C TRP A 305 17.10 -8.57 -10.17
N ASP A 306 15.89 -8.39 -10.69
CA ASP A 306 15.48 -8.99 -11.96
C ASP A 306 16.42 -8.59 -13.12
N ARG A 307 16.95 -7.35 -13.08
CA ARG A 307 17.89 -6.83 -14.07
C ARG A 307 19.32 -7.31 -13.78
N ALA A 308 19.75 -7.29 -12.52
CA ALA A 308 21.06 -7.80 -12.12
C ALA A 308 21.24 -9.29 -12.44
N LEU A 309 20.17 -10.08 -12.29
CA LEU A 309 20.15 -11.52 -12.60
C LEU A 309 19.81 -11.82 -14.07
N GLY A 310 19.52 -10.79 -14.87
CA GLY A 310 19.22 -10.95 -16.28
C GLY A 310 17.96 -11.77 -16.58
N PHE A 311 16.96 -11.72 -15.69
CA PHE A 311 15.70 -12.45 -15.87
C PHE A 311 15.05 -12.12 -17.22
N PRO A 312 14.56 -13.13 -17.95
CA PRO A 312 13.98 -12.95 -19.27
C PRO A 312 12.59 -12.32 -19.20
N ILE A 313 12.02 -12.05 -20.37
CA ILE A 313 10.62 -11.68 -20.51
C ILE A 313 9.70 -12.76 -19.93
N GLU A 314 8.72 -12.36 -19.13
CA GLU A 314 7.64 -13.25 -18.68
C GLU A 314 6.64 -13.43 -19.84
N ARG A 315 6.46 -14.68 -20.29
CA ARG A 315 5.62 -15.00 -21.46
C ARG A 315 4.95 -16.37 -21.32
N PRO A 316 3.94 -16.53 -20.45
CA PRO A 316 3.19 -17.77 -20.33
C PRO A 316 2.42 -18.08 -21.62
N GLY A 317 2.26 -19.37 -21.93
CA GLY A 317 1.36 -19.78 -23.01
C GLY A 317 -0.10 -19.64 -22.58
N SER A 318 -0.95 -19.10 -23.46
CA SER A 318 -2.40 -19.12 -23.27
C SER A 318 -3.01 -20.39 -23.88
N THR A 319 -4.12 -20.85 -23.32
CA THR A 319 -4.89 -21.99 -23.86
C THR A 319 -6.37 -21.67 -23.85
N THR A 320 -7.16 -22.39 -24.65
CA THR A 320 -8.62 -22.25 -24.69
C THR A 320 -9.30 -23.43 -24.01
N THR A 321 -10.58 -23.28 -23.67
CA THR A 321 -11.38 -24.38 -23.12
C THR A 321 -11.43 -25.57 -24.10
N GLU A 322 -11.49 -25.33 -25.40
CA GLU A 322 -11.50 -26.35 -26.45
C GLU A 322 -10.19 -27.15 -26.44
N LEU A 323 -9.03 -26.47 -26.43
CA LEU A 323 -7.72 -27.13 -26.38
C LEU A 323 -7.53 -27.96 -25.10
N LEU A 324 -8.07 -27.49 -23.96
CA LEU A 324 -8.05 -28.25 -22.72
C LEU A 324 -8.94 -29.50 -22.81
N LYS A 325 -10.16 -29.38 -23.37
CA LYS A 325 -11.04 -30.52 -23.60
C LYS A 325 -10.37 -31.57 -24.50
N GLU A 326 -9.76 -31.14 -25.60
CA GLU A 326 -9.03 -32.04 -26.51
C GLU A 326 -7.85 -32.74 -25.81
N ARG A 327 -7.10 -32.01 -24.97
CA ARG A 327 -5.96 -32.56 -24.23
C ARG A 327 -6.36 -33.63 -23.21
N PHE A 328 -7.49 -33.44 -22.52
CA PHE A 328 -7.95 -34.31 -21.44
C PHE A 328 -9.06 -35.29 -21.84
N ALA A 329 -9.46 -35.33 -23.11
CA ALA A 329 -10.40 -36.32 -23.65
C ALA A 329 -9.77 -37.71 -23.92
N LYS A 330 -8.45 -37.84 -23.76
CA LYS A 330 -7.70 -39.11 -23.84
C LYS A 330 -7.50 -39.72 -22.47
#